data_AF-A0A2S9JUR8-F1
#
_entry.id   AF-A0A2S9JUR8-F1
#
_cell.length_a   1.000
_cell.length_b   1.000
_cell.length_c   1.000
_cell.angle_alpha   90.00
_cell.angle_beta   90.00
_cell.angle_gamma   90.00
#
_symmetry.space_group_name_H-M   'P 1'
#
loop_
_entity.id
_entity.type
_entity.pdbx_description
1 polymer ?
#
loop_
_entity_poly.entity_id
_entity_poly.type
_entity_poly.pdbx_seq_one_letter_code
_entity_poly.pdbx_strand_id
1 'polypeptide(L)' 'MAREAKIYFQDQLAGYLIESDRGYTFHYDKAYISAADPKPISLRFSI' A
#
# COMPACT_ATOMS: atom_id res chain seq x y z
N MET A 1 14.77 -9.02 -11.64
CA MET A 1 13.54 -9.55 -11.04
C MET A 1 12.81 -8.41 -10.35
N ALA A 2 11.53 -8.20 -10.62
CA ALA A 2 10.70 -7.31 -9.78
C ALA A 2 10.41 -8.04 -8.46
N ARG A 3 10.59 -7.37 -7.32
CA ARG A 3 10.20 -7.91 -6.01
C ARG A 3 8.93 -7.21 -5.58
N GLU A 4 7.93 -7.99 -5.20
CA GLU A 4 6.67 -7.48 -4.69
C GLU A 4 6.50 -7.91 -3.24
N ALA A 5 6.19 -6.95 -2.37
CA ALA A 5 5.89 -7.18 -0.97
C ALA A 5 4.45 -6.77 -0.67
N LYS A 6 3.73 -7.62 0.07
CA LYS A 6 2.39 -7.31 0.56
C LYS A 6 2.49 -6.46 1.82
N ILE A 7 1.82 -5.32 1.83
CA ILE A 7 1.78 -4.42 2.97
C ILE A 7 0.44 -4.59 3.67
N TYR A 8 0.51 -4.98 4.94
CA TYR A 8 -0.65 -5.11 5.81
C TYR A 8 -0.66 -3.96 6.80
N PHE A 9 -1.81 -3.32 6.96
CA PHE A 9 -2.05 -2.37 8.04
C PHE A 9 -2.97 -3.06 9.05
N GLN A 10 -2.44 -3.34 10.23
CA GLN A 10 -3.08 -4.24 11.19
C GLN A 10 -3.35 -5.61 10.53
N ASP A 11 -4.61 -6.02 10.46
CA ASP A 11 -5.02 -7.29 9.83
C ASP A 11 -5.54 -7.11 8.39
N GLN A 12 -5.52 -5.88 7.85
CA GLN A 12 -6.05 -5.60 6.53
C GLN A 12 -4.92 -5.45 5.51
N LEU A 13 -5.06 -6.14 4.37
CA LEU A 13 -4.18 -5.92 3.22
C LEU A 13 -4.39 -4.49 2.71
N ALA A 14 -3.33 -3.69 2.84
CA ALA A 14 -3.39 -2.27 2.60
C ALA A 14 -2.84 -1.90 1.21
N GLY A 15 -1.95 -2.73 0.68
CA GLY A 15 -1.45 -2.58 -0.68
C GLY A 15 -0.24 -3.44 -0.99
N TYR A 16 0.41 -3.11 -2.10
CA TYR A 16 1.57 -3.80 -2.62
C TYR A 16 2.71 -2.81 -2.83
N LEU A 17 3.90 -3.20 -2.37
CA LEU A 17 5.14 -2.48 -2.59
C LEU A 17 5.93 -3.20 -3.68
N ILE A 18 6.15 -2.51 -4.79
CA ILE A 18 6.89 -3.03 -5.93
C ILE A 18 8.28 -2.37 -5.93
N GLU A 19 9.30 -3.20 -5.76
CA GLU A 19 10.70 -2.81 -5.93
C GLU A 19 11.09 -2.96 -7.40
N SER A 20 11.54 -1.86 -7.98
CA SER A 20 12.04 -1.74 -9.35
C SER A 20 13.49 -1.25 -9.35
N ASP A 21 14.12 -1.28 -10.51
CA ASP A 21 15.46 -0.72 -10.76
C ASP A 21 15.59 0.78 -10.44
N ARG A 22 14.47 1.50 -10.39
CA ARG A 22 14.40 2.94 -10.08
C ARG A 22 14.00 3.26 -8.65
N GLY A 23 13.76 2.24 -7.81
CA GLY A 23 13.33 2.38 -6.43
C GLY A 23 12.00 1.68 -6.14
N TYR A 24 11.28 2.19 -5.14
CA TYR A 24 10.09 1.54 -4.59
C TYR A 24 8.82 2.31 -4.95
N THR A 25 7.84 1.61 -5.49
CA THR A 25 6.50 2.16 -5.76
C THR A 25 5.48 1.44 -4.90
N PHE A 26 4.68 2.21 -4.17
CA PHE A 26 3.60 1.66 -3.35
C PHE A 26 2.25 1.91 -4.00
N HIS A 27 1.44 0.86 -4.10
CA HIS A 27 0.07 0.93 -4.61
C HIS A 27 -0.89 0.43 -3.53
N TYR A 28 -1.89 1.25 -3.21
CA TYR A 28 -2.97 0.86 -2.31
C TYR A 28 -3.86 -0.20 -2.95
N ASP A 29 -4.31 -1.15 -2.14
CA ASP A 29 -5.31 -2.12 -2.58
C ASP A 29 -6.68 -1.44 -2.72
N LYS A 30 -7.44 -1.80 -3.76
CA LYS A 30 -8.76 -1.19 -4.00
C LYS A 30 -9.75 -1.51 -2.89
N ALA A 31 -9.67 -2.69 -2.29
CA ALA A 31 -10.49 -3.07 -1.15
C ALA A 31 -10.09 -2.28 0.11
N TYR A 32 -8.82 -1.87 0.22
CA TYR A 32 -8.37 -0.98 1.28
C TYR A 32 -8.93 0.43 1.14
N ILE A 33 -8.88 1.02 -0.05
CA ILE A 33 -9.42 2.38 -0.31
C ILE A 33 -10.95 2.40 -0.21
N SER A 34 -11.62 1.29 -0.56
CA SER A 34 -13.07 1.17 -0.52
C SER A 34 -13.62 0.76 0.85
N ALA A 35 -12.75 0.55 1.84
CA ALA A 35 -13.17 0.30 3.22
C ALA A 35 -13.81 1.57 3.83
N ALA A 36 -14.66 1.39 4.84
CA ALA A 36 -15.46 2.49 5.41
C ALA A 36 -14.63 3.61 6.10
N ASP A 37 -13.38 3.32 6.48
CA ASP A 37 -12.44 4.28 7.10
C ASP A 37 -11.00 3.95 6.66
N PRO A 38 -10.61 4.26 5.41
CA PRO A 38 -9.29 3.93 4.91
C PRO A 38 -8.27 4.82 5.63
N LYS A 39 -7.54 4.27 6.61
CA LYS A 39 -6.49 5.04 7.28
C LYS A 39 -5.25 5.14 6.39
N PRO A 40 -4.67 6.33 6.22
CA PRO A 40 -3.48 6.47 5.42
C PRO A 40 -2.33 5.71 6.10
N ILE A 41 -1.67 4.82 5.36
CA ILE A 41 -0.56 3.99 5.86
C ILE A 41 0.70 4.86 6.10
N SER A 42 0.70 6.10 5.59
CA SER A 42 1.77 7.08 5.81
C SER A 42 1.19 8.44 6.23
N LEU A 43 1.85 9.05 7.23
CA LEU A 43 1.47 10.32 7.85
C LEU A 43 1.41 11.54 6.91
N ARG A 44 1.88 11.43 5.66
CA ARG A 44 2.05 12.57 4.74
C ARG A 44 1.21 12.54 3.47
N PHE A 45 0.36 11.54 3.30
CA PHE A 45 -0.60 11.51 2.20
C PHE A 45 -2.00 11.65 2.79
N SER A 46 -2.46 12.90 2.87
CA SER A 46 -3.87 13.21 3.05
C SER A 46 -4.63 12.66 1.84
N ILE A 47 -5.68 11.91 2.15
CA ILE A 47 -6.63 11.29 1.20
C ILE A 47 -7.40 12.39 0.47
#